data_AF-A0A7S0HRK2-F1
#
_entry.id   AF-A0A7S0HRK2-F1
#
_cell.length_a   1.000
_cell.length_b   1.000
_cell.length_c   1.000
_cell.angle_alpha   90.00
_cell.angle_beta   90.00
_cell.angle_gamma   90.00
#
_symmetry.space_group_name_H-M   'P 1'
#
loop_
_entity.id
_entity.type
_entity.pdbx_description
1 polymer ?
#
loop_
_entity_poly.entity_id
_entity_poly.type
_entity_poly.pdbx_seq_one_letter_code
_entity_poly.pdbx_strand_id
1 'polypeptide(L)'
;AGMRAAARGTPQTPRFVLLSGHDTVVAQLLAAIGGMNDGRHCRWPPYASRLVFELWRPALVTANSLRRAPQLRVLYNGAVVTHLIPACARRIESIDATTTNLAAVADLELCSLETFKQGTIGRIPQGSTFEAECRSEQ
;
A
#
# COMPACT_ATOMS: atom_id res chain seq x y z
N ALA A 1 8.65 -6.17 13.99
CA ALA A 1 9.94 -6.23 13.26
C ALA A 1 9.76 -6.43 11.72
N GLY A 2 8.74 -5.84 11.09
CA GLY A 2 8.28 -6.19 9.74
C GLY A 2 9.00 -5.50 8.57
N MET A 3 8.25 -5.13 7.53
CA MET A 3 8.71 -4.73 6.17
C MET A 3 10.05 -3.96 6.05
N ARG A 4 10.39 -3.01 6.93
CA ARG A 4 11.69 -2.31 6.89
C ARG A 4 12.90 -3.24 7.05
N ALA A 5 12.80 -4.27 7.89
CA ALA A 5 13.83 -5.28 8.07
C ALA A 5 13.90 -6.21 6.84
N ALA A 6 12.75 -6.59 6.29
CA ALA A 6 12.66 -7.38 5.06
C ALA A 6 13.31 -6.65 3.89
N ALA A 7 13.04 -5.34 3.76
CA ALA A 7 13.74 -4.46 2.85
C ALA A 7 15.25 -4.56 3.06
N ARG A 8 15.75 -4.46 4.31
CA ARG A 8 17.19 -4.52 4.64
C ARG A 8 17.86 -5.85 4.30
N GLY A 9 17.09 -6.89 3.95
CA GLY A 9 17.63 -8.19 3.61
C GLY A 9 18.25 -8.91 4.80
N THR A 10 17.85 -8.57 6.03
CA THR A 10 18.34 -9.24 7.24
C THR A 10 17.97 -10.73 7.18
N PRO A 11 18.92 -11.66 7.41
CA PRO A 11 18.70 -13.10 7.20
C PRO A 11 17.52 -13.70 7.98
N GLN A 12 17.21 -13.09 9.13
CA GLN A 12 16.17 -13.55 10.05
C GLN A 12 14.77 -13.01 9.72
N THR A 13 14.61 -12.18 8.67
CA THR A 13 13.30 -11.61 8.32
C THR A 13 12.67 -12.36 7.15
N PRO A 14 11.43 -12.88 7.28
CA PRO A 14 10.76 -13.57 6.19
C PRO A 14 10.59 -12.64 4.99
N ARG A 15 10.95 -13.13 3.79
CA ARG A 15 10.80 -12.41 2.52
C ARG A 15 9.43 -12.62 1.89
N PHE A 16 8.70 -13.62 2.36
CA PHE A 16 7.34 -13.95 1.94
C PHE A 16 6.50 -14.27 3.17
N VAL A 17 5.31 -13.69 3.25
CA VAL A 17 4.34 -13.93 4.32
C VAL A 17 2.99 -14.15 3.65
N LEU A 18 2.39 -15.31 3.93
CA LEU A 18 1.05 -15.65 3.47
C LEU A 18 0.11 -15.70 4.67
N LEU A 19 -0.98 -14.94 4.60
CA LEU A 19 -2.05 -14.95 5.58
C LEU A 19 -3.33 -15.35 4.85
N SER A 20 -4.08 -16.29 5.42
CA SER A 20 -5.39 -16.72 4.92
C SER A 20 -6.46 -16.25 5.89
N GLY A 21 -7.58 -15.76 5.36
CA GLY A 21 -8.70 -15.26 6.14
C GLY A 21 -9.97 -15.22 5.30
N HIS A 22 -11.02 -14.66 5.88
CA HIS A 22 -12.31 -14.51 5.22
C HIS A 22 -12.34 -13.25 4.35
N ASP A 23 -13.27 -13.22 3.41
CA ASP A 23 -13.70 -12.03 2.66
C ASP A 23 -13.96 -10.82 3.57
N THR A 24 -14.54 -11.04 4.76
CA THR A 24 -14.73 -10.02 5.80
C THR A 24 -13.42 -9.36 6.24
N VAL A 25 -12.32 -10.11 6.32
CA VAL A 25 -10.99 -9.58 6.65
C VAL A 25 -10.47 -8.72 5.51
N VAL A 26 -10.60 -9.20 4.27
CA VAL A 26 -10.16 -8.47 3.07
C VAL A 26 -10.93 -7.16 2.92
N ALA A 27 -12.26 -7.20 3.09
CA ALA A 27 -13.12 -6.03 3.01
C ALA A 27 -12.75 -4.97 4.06
N GLN A 28 -12.57 -5.38 5.32
CA GLN A 28 -12.18 -4.47 6.40
C GLN A 28 -10.77 -3.89 6.18
N LEU A 29 -9.82 -4.68 5.68
CA LEU A 29 -8.48 -4.19 5.39
C LEU A 29 -8.46 -3.18 4.24
N LEU A 30 -9.25 -3.42 3.19
CA LEU A 30 -9.46 -2.46 2.09
C LEU A 30 -10.09 -1.15 2.58
N ALA A 31 -11.05 -1.23 3.50
CA ALA A 31 -11.63 -0.05 4.13
C ALA A 31 -10.58 0.71 4.98
N ALA A 32 -9.80 -0.01 5.79
CA ALA A 32 -8.81 0.57 6.69
C ALA A 32 -7.69 1.34 5.96
N ILE A 33 -7.26 0.88 4.78
CA ILE A 33 -6.28 1.61 3.96
C ILE A 33 -6.87 2.86 3.28
N GLY A 34 -8.18 3.11 3.45
CA GLY A 34 -8.88 4.30 2.97
C GLY A 34 -9.89 4.04 1.86
N GLY A 35 -10.18 2.78 1.55
CA GLY A 35 -10.98 2.40 0.38
C GLY A 35 -10.21 2.59 -0.93
N MET A 36 -10.72 2.01 -2.01
CA MET A 36 -10.22 2.25 -3.35
C MET A 36 -11.07 3.36 -3.99
N ASN A 37 -10.43 4.48 -4.35
CA ASN A 37 -11.12 5.67 -4.83
C ASN A 37 -11.50 5.59 -6.33
N ASP A 38 -12.26 4.57 -6.73
CA ASP A 38 -12.70 4.40 -8.11
C ASP A 38 -14.14 3.87 -8.27
N GLY A 39 -14.87 3.69 -7.18
CA GLY A 39 -16.27 3.20 -7.13
C GLY A 39 -16.47 1.76 -7.61
N ARG A 40 -15.59 1.22 -8.46
CA ARG A 40 -15.62 -0.14 -9.01
C ARG A 40 -15.31 -1.19 -7.95
N HIS A 41 -14.54 -0.80 -6.94
CA HIS A 41 -14.13 -1.68 -5.86
C HIS A 41 -14.99 -1.56 -4.59
N CYS A 42 -16.12 -0.87 -4.65
CA CYS A 42 -17.17 -0.91 -3.62
C CYS A 42 -18.02 -2.19 -3.70
N ARG A 43 -17.38 -3.34 -3.97
CA ARG A 43 -18.02 -4.65 -4.08
C ARG A 43 -17.41 -5.59 -3.05
N TRP A 44 -18.23 -6.52 -2.57
CA TRP A 44 -17.76 -7.56 -1.66
C TRP A 44 -16.61 -8.36 -2.30
N PRO A 45 -15.54 -8.72 -1.55
CA PRO A 45 -14.44 -9.48 -2.12
C PRO A 45 -14.93 -10.81 -2.70
N PRO A 46 -14.61 -11.13 -3.96
CA PRO A 46 -15.03 -12.38 -4.59
C PRO A 46 -14.26 -13.57 -4.02
N TYR A 47 -14.68 -14.78 -4.39
CA TYR A 47 -13.96 -16.01 -4.05
C TYR A 47 -12.48 -15.92 -4.47
N ALA A 48 -11.60 -16.44 -3.61
CA ALA A 48 -10.13 -16.38 -3.78
C ALA A 48 -9.58 -14.96 -3.96
N SER A 49 -10.27 -13.94 -3.40
CA SER A 49 -9.74 -12.58 -3.38
C SER A 49 -8.37 -12.53 -2.69
N ARG A 50 -7.46 -11.72 -3.22
CA ARG A 50 -6.13 -11.53 -2.66
C ARG A 50 -5.74 -10.06 -2.64
N LEU A 51 -5.18 -9.63 -1.53
CA LEU A 51 -4.51 -8.35 -1.36
C LEU A 51 -3.02 -8.61 -1.14
N VAL A 52 -2.18 -8.05 -2.00
CA VAL A 52 -0.74 -8.28 -1.98
C VAL A 52 -0.02 -6.96 -1.75
N PHE A 53 0.91 -6.97 -0.79
CA PHE A 53 1.82 -5.87 -0.53
C PHE A 53 3.22 -6.30 -0.96
N GLU A 54 3.78 -5.62 -1.96
CA GLU A 54 5.13 -5.87 -2.44
C GLU A 54 6.04 -4.73 -2.03
N LEU A 55 7.21 -5.08 -1.52
CA LEU A 55 8.20 -4.11 -1.06
C LEU A 55 9.44 -4.16 -1.94
N TRP A 56 9.72 -3.03 -2.58
CA TRP A 56 10.77 -2.86 -3.57
C TRP A 56 11.88 -1.95 -3.06
N ARG A 57 13.10 -2.20 -3.54
CA ARG A 57 14.24 -1.30 -3.38
C ARG A 57 14.81 -0.97 -4.75
N PRO A 58 14.86 0.31 -5.16
CA PRO A 58 15.44 0.69 -6.44
C PRO A 58 16.93 0.30 -6.50
N ALA A 59 17.37 -0.29 -7.60
CA ALA A 59 18.76 -0.69 -7.81
C ALA A 59 19.67 0.50 -8.23
N LEU A 60 19.10 1.60 -8.75
CA LEU A 60 19.86 2.70 -9.37
C LEU A 60 19.59 4.05 -8.71
N VAL A 61 20.68 4.66 -8.24
CA VAL A 61 20.77 6.04 -7.75
C VAL A 61 21.28 6.89 -8.91
N THR A 62 20.41 7.56 -9.65
CA THR A 62 20.85 8.71 -10.47
C THR A 62 20.96 9.95 -9.57
N ALA A 63 21.91 10.82 -9.92
CA ALA A 63 22.59 11.79 -9.03
C ALA A 63 21.71 12.84 -8.33
N ASN A 64 20.41 12.93 -8.62
CA ASN A 64 19.47 13.76 -7.87
C ASN A 64 18.70 12.86 -6.88
N SER A 65 19.41 12.54 -5.79
CA SER A 65 18.90 12.29 -4.44
C SER A 65 17.40 12.01 -4.35
N LEU A 66 17.02 10.72 -4.28
CA LEU A 66 15.87 10.19 -3.50
C LEU A 66 15.71 8.64 -3.56
N ARG A 67 16.55 7.87 -4.27
CA ARG A 67 16.31 6.44 -4.54
C ARG A 67 17.03 5.43 -3.62
N ARG A 68 16.89 5.55 -2.29
CA ARG A 68 17.19 4.45 -1.33
C ARG A 68 15.99 4.06 -0.45
N ALA A 69 14.92 4.85 -0.47
CA ALA A 69 13.76 4.58 0.37
C ALA A 69 12.99 3.35 -0.16
N PRO A 70 12.56 2.43 0.73
CA PRO A 70 11.70 1.31 0.34
C PRO A 70 10.42 1.81 -0.34
N GLN A 71 10.08 1.20 -1.47
CA GLN A 71 8.87 1.49 -2.23
C GLN A 71 7.86 0.36 -2.02
N LEU A 72 6.58 0.68 -2.01
CA LEU A 72 5.46 -0.21 -1.84
C LEU A 72 4.63 -0.25 -3.12
N ARG A 73 4.28 -1.45 -3.56
CA ARG A 73 3.23 -1.70 -4.55
C ARG A 73 2.12 -2.51 -3.90
N VAL A 74 0.87 -2.15 -4.17
CA VAL A 74 -0.31 -2.85 -3.65
C VAL A 74 -1.12 -3.39 -4.82
N LEU A 75 -1.45 -4.67 -4.76
CA LEU A 75 -2.26 -5.34 -5.77
C LEU A 75 -3.53 -5.93 -5.13
N TYR A 76 -4.66 -5.74 -5.80
CA TYR A 76 -5.91 -6.40 -5.46
C TYR A 76 -6.35 -7.28 -6.63
N ASN A 77 -6.51 -8.58 -6.39
CA ASN A 77 -6.85 -9.58 -7.41
C ASN A 77 -5.95 -9.55 -8.65
N GLY A 78 -4.69 -9.16 -8.47
CA GLY A 78 -3.69 -9.06 -9.56
C GLY A 78 -3.64 -7.71 -10.28
N ALA A 79 -4.58 -6.80 -10.02
CA ALA A 79 -4.53 -5.43 -10.53
C ALA A 79 -3.73 -4.54 -9.58
N VAL A 80 -2.88 -3.66 -10.12
CA VAL A 80 -2.15 -2.66 -9.32
C VAL A 80 -3.12 -1.57 -8.87
N VAL A 81 -3.28 -1.42 -7.56
CA VAL A 81 -4.22 -0.47 -6.93
C VAL A 81 -3.51 0.57 -6.07
N THR A 82 -2.17 0.63 -6.10
CA THR A 82 -1.37 1.58 -5.31
C THR A 82 -1.87 3.03 -5.43
N HIS A 83 -2.18 3.47 -6.65
CA HIS A 83 -2.66 4.83 -6.92
C HIS A 83 -4.09 5.11 -6.43
N LEU A 84 -4.89 4.07 -6.18
CA LEU A 84 -6.26 4.19 -5.66
C LEU A 84 -6.30 4.35 -4.14
N ILE A 85 -5.20 4.03 -3.46
CA ILE A 85 -5.05 4.23 -2.02
C ILE A 85 -4.84 5.72 -1.79
N PRO A 86 -5.68 6.42 -1.01
CA PRO A 86 -5.62 7.88 -0.95
C PRO A 86 -4.28 8.42 -0.41
N ALA A 87 -3.61 7.66 0.46
CA ALA A 87 -2.27 8.00 0.94
C ALA A 87 -1.20 8.02 -0.18
N CYS A 88 -1.42 7.25 -1.24
CA CYS A 88 -0.51 7.06 -2.36
C CYS A 88 -1.00 7.69 -3.66
N ALA A 89 -2.22 8.26 -3.66
CA ALA A 89 -2.75 9.01 -4.79
C ALA A 89 -1.87 10.24 -5.02
N ARG A 90 -1.11 10.25 -6.12
CA ARG A 90 -0.39 11.45 -6.55
C ARG A 90 -1.39 12.42 -7.17
N ARG A 91 -1.40 13.67 -6.72
CA ARG A 91 -2.05 14.76 -7.47
C ARG A 91 -1.19 14.98 -8.72
N ILE A 92 -1.63 14.50 -9.88
CA ILE A 92 -1.07 14.95 -11.15
C ILE A 92 -1.68 16.33 -11.40
N GLU A 93 -1.01 17.38 -10.96
CA GLU A 93 -1.21 18.71 -11.54
C GLU A 93 -0.51 18.69 -12.90
N SER A 94 -1.30 18.49 -13.96
CA SER A 94 -0.95 18.54 -15.39
C SER A 94 0.46 18.05 -15.78
N ILE A 95 0.58 16.78 -16.15
CA ILE A 95 1.67 16.37 -17.05
C ILE A 95 1.16 16.60 -18.47
N ASP A 96 1.70 17.61 -19.15
CA ASP A 96 1.51 17.76 -20.59
C ASP A 96 1.98 16.46 -21.26
N ALA A 97 1.03 15.76 -21.87
CA ALA A 97 1.22 14.46 -22.47
C ALA A 97 2.03 14.59 -23.77
N THR A 98 3.34 14.79 -23.65
CA THR A 98 4.29 14.44 -24.71
C THR A 98 4.96 13.11 -24.35
N THR A 99 5.16 12.29 -25.38
CA THR A 99 5.42 10.84 -25.42
C THR A 99 6.68 10.31 -24.70
N THR A 100 7.15 10.95 -23.63
CA THR A 100 8.53 10.76 -23.11
C THR A 100 8.67 10.13 -21.73
N ASN A 101 7.63 9.63 -21.06
CA ASN A 101 7.81 9.13 -19.69
C ASN A 101 7.17 7.77 -19.38
N LEU A 102 7.63 6.69 -20.03
CA LEU A 102 7.43 5.33 -19.49
C LEU A 102 7.92 5.22 -18.03
N ALA A 103 8.95 5.99 -17.66
CA ALA A 103 9.43 6.09 -16.28
C ALA A 103 8.41 6.74 -15.33
N ALA A 104 7.61 7.71 -15.79
CA ALA A 104 6.54 8.30 -14.96
C ALA A 104 5.33 7.35 -14.82
N VAL A 105 5.09 6.49 -15.82
CA VAL A 105 4.07 5.42 -15.71
C VAL A 105 4.52 4.35 -14.72
N ALA A 106 5.80 3.95 -14.72
CA ALA A 106 6.36 3.06 -13.70
C ALA A 106 6.30 3.67 -12.28
N ASP A 107 6.37 5.00 -12.17
CA ASP A 107 6.22 5.71 -10.90
C ASP A 107 4.76 5.72 -10.38
N LEU A 108 3.73 5.48 -11.21
CA LEU A 108 2.33 5.36 -10.75
C LEU A 108 2.02 4.05 -10.02
N GLU A 109 2.85 3.02 -10.22
CA GLU A 109 2.67 1.73 -9.54
C GLU A 109 3.26 1.70 -8.12
N LEU A 110 4.13 2.66 -7.81
CA LEU A 110 4.96 2.67 -6.60
C LEU A 110 4.65 3.87 -5.70
N CYS A 111 4.61 3.58 -4.40
CA CYS A 111 4.43 4.56 -3.33
C CYS A 111 5.56 4.43 -2.31
N SER A 112 6.05 5.54 -1.75
CA SER A 112 7.00 5.46 -0.65
C SER A 112 6.37 4.72 0.54
N LEU A 113 7.11 3.76 1.13
CA LEU A 113 6.63 3.03 2.31
C LEU A 113 6.28 3.99 3.47
N GLU A 114 7.02 5.08 3.63
CA GLU A 114 6.73 6.05 4.69
C GLU A 114 5.46 6.85 4.42
N THR A 115 5.24 7.25 3.17
CA THR A 115 4.01 7.94 2.75
C THR A 115 2.79 7.05 3.01
N PHE A 116 2.85 5.78 2.61
CA PHE A 116 1.79 4.81 2.89
C PHE A 116 1.54 4.67 4.38
N LYS A 117 2.59 4.49 5.19
CA LYS A 117 2.47 4.34 6.64
C LYS A 117 1.81 5.57 7.27
N GLN A 118 2.30 6.77 6.97
CA GLN A 118 1.75 8.01 7.54
C GLN A 118 0.28 8.21 7.16
N GLY A 119 -0.05 8.01 5.89
CA GLY A 119 -1.42 8.18 5.41
C GLY A 119 -2.40 7.07 5.82
N THR A 120 -1.90 5.93 6.29
CA THR A 120 -2.74 4.84 6.85
C THR A 120 -2.87 4.98 8.38
N ILE A 121 -1.80 5.38 9.08
CA ILE A 121 -1.83 5.63 10.54
C ILE A 121 -2.85 6.72 10.87
N GLY A 122 -2.96 7.77 10.06
CA GLY A 122 -3.97 8.81 10.25
C GLY A 122 -5.42 8.34 10.16
N ARG A 123 -5.67 7.11 9.70
CA ARG A 123 -7.01 6.48 9.66
C ARG A 123 -7.27 5.52 10.82
N ILE A 124 -6.23 5.13 11.55
CA ILE A 124 -6.35 4.28 12.73
C ILE A 124 -6.55 5.22 13.92
N PRO A 125 -7.59 5.00 14.77
CA PRO A 125 -7.80 5.80 15.97
C PRO A 125 -6.50 5.93 16.78
N GLN A 126 -6.08 7.16 17.05
CA GLN A 126 -4.88 7.45 17.82
C GLN A 126 -5.26 7.58 19.29
N GLY A 127 -4.59 6.84 20.17
CA GLY A 127 -4.81 6.94 21.62
C GLY A 127 -5.77 5.92 22.21
N SER A 128 -6.30 4.99 21.41
CA SER A 128 -7.06 3.82 21.87
C SER A 128 -6.50 2.54 21.25
N THR A 129 -6.68 1.41 21.94
CA THR A 129 -6.37 0.09 21.37
C THR A 129 -7.63 -0.54 20.80
N PHE A 130 -7.47 -1.49 19.87
CA PHE A 130 -8.61 -2.28 19.37
C PHE A 130 -9.42 -2.89 20.52
N GLU A 131 -8.73 -3.42 21.54
CA GLU A 131 -9.36 -4.02 22.72
C GLU A 131 -10.06 -3.01 23.63
N ALA A 132 -9.67 -1.72 23.60
CA ALA A 132 -10.32 -0.66 24.36
C ALA A 132 -11.62 -0.23 23.67
N GLU A 133 -11.57 0.00 22.35
CA GLU A 133 -12.73 0.39 21.53
C GLU A 133 -13.79 -0.73 21.49
N CYS A 134 -13.38 -1.98 21.32
CA CYS A 134 -14.34 -3.09 21.29
C CYS A 134 -14.96 -3.42 22.64
N ARG A 135 -14.35 -2.98 23.75
CA ARG A 135 -14.91 -3.17 25.10
C ARG A 135 -15.91 -2.09 25.48
N SER A 136 -15.85 -0.91 24.89
CA SER A 136 -16.83 0.16 25.17
C SER A 136 -18.23 -0.10 24.58
N GLU A 137 -18.38 -1.14 23.75
CA GLU A 137 -19.67 -1.52 23.14
C GLU A 137 -20.30 -2.80 23.73
N GLN A 138 -19.76 -3.33 24.84
CA GLN A 138 -20.35 -4.45 25.60
C GLN A 138 -20.90 -3.96 26.95
#